data_AF-A0A800IEE8-F1
#
_entry.id   AF-A0A800IEE8-F1
#
_cell.length_a   1.000
_cell.length_b   1.000
_cell.length_c   1.000
_cell.angle_alpha   90.00
_cell.angle_beta   90.00
_cell.angle_gamma   90.00
#
_symmetry.space_group_name_H-M   'P 1'
#
loop_
_entity.id
_entity.type
_entity.pdbx_description
1 polymer ?
#
loop_
_entity_poly.entity_id
_entity_poly.type
_entity_poly.pdbx_seq_one_letter_code
_entity_poly.pdbx_strand_id
1 'polypeptide(L)' 'MNKAIYPGTFDPVTNGHVDLIQRASNLFEQVVVAVAESPKKKPMLD' A
#
# COMPACT_ATOMS: atom_id res chain seq x y z
N MET A 1 4.84 20.27 -4.05
CA MET A 1 5.14 19.04 -3.28
C MET A 1 4.07 18.01 -3.65
N ASN A 2 4.39 17.06 -4.53
CA ASN A 2 3.40 16.12 -5.08
C ASN A 2 3.41 14.84 -4.25
N LYS A 3 2.30 14.57 -3.55
CA LYS A 3 2.15 13.39 -2.68
C LYS A 3 1.13 12.42 -3.28
N ALA A 4 1.44 11.13 -3.23
CA ALA A 4 0.52 10.04 -3.58
C ALA A 4 0.15 9.23 -2.33
N ILE A 5 -1.10 8.75 -2.30
CA ILE A 5 -1.59 7.85 -1.25
C ILE A 5 -2.02 6.55 -1.93
N TYR A 6 -1.53 5.41 -1.43
CA TYR A 6 -1.89 4.08 -1.88
C TYR A 6 -2.57 3.32 -0.73
N PRO A 7 -3.90 3.40 -0.61
CA PRO A 7 -4.63 2.72 0.45
C PRO A 7 -4.93 1.25 0.11
N GLY A 8 -4.94 0.39 1.12
CA GLY A 8 -5.25 -1.03 0.95
C GLY A 8 -5.18 -1.79 2.27
N THR A 9 -5.71 -3.01 2.30
CA THR A 9 -5.59 -3.88 3.48
C THR A 9 -4.21 -4.52 3.58
N PHE A 10 -3.57 -4.74 2.43
CA PHE A 10 -2.21 -5.29 2.34
C PHE A 10 -1.97 -6.55 3.17
N ASP A 11 -2.96 -7.44 3.17
CA ASP A 11 -2.95 -8.69 3.92
C ASP A 11 -2.99 -9.90 2.97
N PRO A 12 -1.82 -10.49 2.62
CA PRO A 12 -0.48 -9.96 2.83
C PRO A 12 -0.09 -8.92 1.76
N VAL A 13 1.01 -8.21 2.02
CA VAL A 13 1.72 -7.47 0.96
C VAL A 13 2.22 -8.50 -0.06
N THR A 14 2.09 -8.18 -1.35
CA THR A 14 2.54 -9.04 -2.45
C THR A 14 3.61 -8.31 -3.28
N ASN A 15 4.36 -9.06 -4.10
CA ASN A 15 5.33 -8.46 -5.02
C ASN A 15 4.68 -7.47 -6.01
N GLY A 16 3.40 -7.65 -6.34
CA GLY A 16 2.66 -6.68 -7.15
C GLY A 16 2.43 -5.35 -6.43
N HIS A 17 2.17 -5.38 -5.12
CA HIS A 17 2.08 -4.14 -4.32
C HIS A 17 3.43 -3.42 -4.26
N VAL A 18 4.53 -4.16 -4.08
CA VAL A 18 5.89 -3.61 -4.02
C VAL A 18 6.31 -2.99 -5.36
N ASP A 19 6.04 -3.67 -6.48
CA ASP A 19 6.31 -3.12 -7.82
C ASP A 19 5.58 -1.78 -8.03
N LEU A 20 4.32 -1.70 -7.63
CA LEU A 20 3.54 -0.47 -7.77
C LEU A 20 4.08 0.67 -6.87
N ILE A 21 4.47 0.36 -5.63
CA ILE A 21 5.10 1.32 -4.72
C ILE A 21 6.41 1.85 -5.31
N GLN A 22 7.23 0.96 -5.90
CA GLN A 22 8.52 1.33 -6.50
C GLN A 22 8.34 2.19 -7.76
N ARG A 23 7.31 1.94 -8.56
CA ARG A 23 6.97 2.83 -9.69
C ARG A 23 6.50 4.19 -9.20
N ALA A 24 5.63 4.21 -8.19
CA ALA A 24 5.12 5.44 -7.61
C ALA A 24 6.23 6.29 -6.98
N SER A 25 7.21 5.68 -6.30
CA SER A 25 8.33 6.41 -5.68
C SER A 25 9.24 7.12 -6.69
N ASN A 26 9.23 6.70 -7.96
CA ASN A 26 9.96 7.36 -9.04
C ASN A 26 9.18 8.52 -9.67
N LEU A 27 7.88 8.65 -9.37
CA LEU A 27 6.97 9.63 -9.97
C LEU A 27 6.53 10.72 -8.99
N PHE A 28 6.50 10.40 -7.69
CA PHE A 28 6.05 11.29 -6.64
C PHE A 28 7.15 11.53 -5.61
N GLU A 29 7.18 12.74 -5.07
CA GLU A 29 8.13 13.13 -4.03
C GLU A 29 7.89 12.36 -2.71
N GLN A 30 6.62 12.01 -2.44
CA GLN A 30 6.24 11.19 -1.30
C GLN A 30 5.12 10.23 -1.68
N VAL A 31 5.27 8.96 -1.30
CA VAL A 31 4.25 7.92 -1.39
C VAL A 31 3.88 7.46 0.02
N VAL A 32 2.61 7.53 0.37
CA VAL A 32 2.08 7.04 1.66
C VAL A 32 1.27 5.77 1.40
N VAL A 33 1.71 4.65 1.97
CA VAL A 33 0.97 3.38 1.95
C VAL A 33 0.04 3.35 3.16
N ALA A 34 -1.25 3.54 2.94
CA ALA A 34 -2.24 3.62 4.01
C ALA A 34 -2.85 2.23 4.25
N VAL A 35 -2.31 1.51 5.24
CA VAL A 35 -2.76 0.17 5.61
C VAL A 35 -4.06 0.26 6.41
N ALA A 36 -5.14 -0.26 5.85
CA ALA A 36 -6.47 -0.25 6.46
C ALA A 36 -6.76 -1.56 7.18
N GLU A 37 -7.23 -1.46 8.41
CA GLU A 37 -7.78 -2.59 9.15
C GLU A 37 -9.05 -3.10 8.46
N SER A 38 -9.24 -4.42 8.36
CA SER A 38 -10.40 -5.02 7.70
C SER A 38 -11.08 -6.06 8.56
N PRO A 39 -11.83 -5.67 9.62
CA PRO A 39 -12.42 -6.59 10.58
C PRO A 39 -13.43 -7.60 10.00
N LYS A 40 -13.93 -7.39 8.77
CA LYS A 40 -14.84 -8.33 8.06
C LYS A 40 -14.12 -9.39 7.23
N LYS A 41 -12.84 -9.19 6.91
CA LYS A 41 -11.99 -10.18 6.24
C LYS A 41 -11.08 -10.69 7.34
N LYS A 42 -11.21 -11.93 7.79
CA LYS A 42 -10.29 -12.51 8.78
C LYS A 42 -8.86 -12.40 8.22
N PRO A 43 -8.05 -11.43 8.67
CA PRO A 43 -6.79 -11.18 8.03
C PRO A 43 -5.86 -12.36 8.27
N MET A 44 -5.04 -12.74 7.30
CA MET A 44 -4.09 -13.86 7.47
C MET A 44 -2.94 -13.51 8.42
N LEU A 45 -2.72 -12.23 8.69
CA LEU A 45 -1.60 -11.72 9.50
C LEU A 45 -1.99 -11.25 10.92
N ASP A 46 -3.24 -11.46 11.35
CA ASP A 46 -3.67 -11.25 12.75
C ASP A 46 -3.31 -12.44 13.67
#